data_AF-A0A7V3PXJ3-F1
#
_entry.id   AF-A0A7V3PXJ3-F1
#
_cell.length_a   1.000
_cell.length_b   1.000
_cell.length_c   1.000
_cell.angle_alpha   90.00
_cell.angle_beta   90.00
_cell.angle_gamma   90.00
#
_symmetry.space_group_name_H-M   'P 1'
#
loop_
_entity.id
_entity.type
_entity.pdbx_description
1 polymer ?
#
loop_
_entity_poly.entity_id
_entity_poly.type
_entity_poly.pdbx_seq_one_letter_code
_entity_poly.pdbx_strand_id
1 'polypeptide(L)'
;KKFFVYGEVVRPGTFPLDDNMTILKAISMAGGFTKFGSASRVKILREKKGQPGYDTIKVNIKAIMDGSPTDDILIQNGDIIVVSEGVF
;
A
#
# COMPACT_ATOMS: atom_id res chain seq x y z
N LYS A 1 -0.91 4.01 16.40
CA LYS A 1 -1.51 3.21 15.30
C LYS A 1 -0.41 2.89 14.30
N LYS A 2 -0.47 1.76 13.60
CA LYS A 2 0.59 1.32 12.68
C LYS A 2 0.04 0.56 11.48
N PHE A 3 0.81 0.53 10.40
CA PHE A 3 0.60 -0.30 9.22
C PHE A 3 1.92 -0.98 8.84
N PHE A 4 1.85 -2.01 7.99
CA PHE A 4 3.01 -2.74 7.51
C PHE A 4 3.14 -2.60 5.99
N VAL A 5 4.37 -2.43 5.50
CA VAL A 5 4.68 -2.43 4.07
C VAL A 5 5.65 -3.56 3.77
N TYR A 6 5.35 -4.34 2.73
CA TYR A 6 6.11 -5.52 2.35
C TYR A 6 6.24 -5.65 0.82
N GLY A 7 7.27 -6.39 0.40
CA GLY A 7 7.55 -6.68 -1.01
C GLY A 7 8.51 -5.68 -1.63
N GLU A 8 8.27 -5.34 -2.90
CA GLU A 8 9.18 -4.55 -3.74
C GLU A 8 9.13 -3.04 -3.45
N VAL A 9 9.47 -2.67 -2.21
CA VAL A 9 9.71 -1.30 -1.74
C VAL A 9 11.12 -1.14 -1.21
N VAL A 10 11.63 0.10 -1.19
CA VAL A 10 13.02 0.36 -0.74
C VAL A 10 13.24 0.00 0.73
N ARG A 11 12.25 0.27 1.60
CA ARG A 11 12.29 -0.02 3.03
C ARG A 11 11.03 -0.77 3.45
N PRO A 12 11.01 -2.11 3.40
CA PRO A 12 9.91 -2.87 3.98
C PRO A 12 9.95 -2.79 5.51
N GLY A 13 8.79 -2.81 6.15
CA GLY A 13 8.71 -2.72 7.61
C GLY A 13 7.40 -2.16 8.13
N THR A 14 7.37 -1.93 9.45
CA THR A 14 6.27 -1.29 10.14
C THR A 14 6.46 0.23 10.14
N PHE A 15 5.38 0.96 9.86
CA PHE A 15 5.37 2.42 9.84
C PHE A 15 4.29 2.97 10.78
N PRO A 16 4.51 4.16 11.37
CA PRO A 16 3.48 4.84 12.15
C PRO A 16 2.34 5.29 11.22
N LEU A 17 1.10 5.16 11.71
CA LEU A 17 -0.09 5.65 11.01
C LEU A 17 -0.47 7.03 11.55
N ASP A 18 -0.25 8.06 10.73
CA ASP A 18 -0.69 9.43 10.98
C ASP A 18 -2.09 9.69 10.42
N ASP A 19 -2.66 10.85 10.76
CA ASP A 19 -3.94 11.29 10.23
C ASP A 19 -3.83 11.61 8.72
N ASN A 20 -4.87 11.25 7.95
CA ASN A 20 -4.91 11.40 6.49
C ASN A 20 -3.76 10.68 5.75
N MET A 21 -3.31 9.55 6.29
CA MET A 21 -2.36 8.67 5.62
C MET A 21 -3.02 7.92 4.47
N THR A 22 -2.52 8.12 3.25
CA THR A 22 -2.98 7.45 2.05
C THR A 22 -1.94 6.43 1.57
N ILE A 23 -2.35 5.52 0.69
CA ILE A 23 -1.46 4.51 0.14
C ILE A 23 -0.28 5.10 -0.62
N LEU A 24 -0.48 6.20 -1.35
CA LEU A 24 0.61 6.89 -2.02
C LEU A 24 1.65 7.39 -0.99
N LYS A 25 1.20 8.06 0.08
CA LYS A 25 2.08 8.56 1.15
C LYS A 25 2.83 7.43 1.86
N ALA A 26 2.16 6.32 2.14
CA ALA A 26 2.78 5.17 2.78
C ALA A 26 3.91 4.55 1.94
N ILE A 27 3.69 4.41 0.63
CA ILE A 27 4.74 3.93 -0.28
C ILE A 27 5.90 4.93 -0.33
N SER A 28 5.61 6.24 -0.34
CA SER A 28 6.65 7.27 -0.25
C SER A 28 7.45 7.18 1.06
N MET A 29 6.81 6.91 2.21
CA MET A 29 7.51 6.69 3.49
C MET A 29 8.42 5.46 3.45
N ALA A 30 7.97 4.39 2.78
CA ALA A 30 8.79 3.21 2.50
C ALA A 30 9.92 3.46 1.49
N GLY A 31 10.10 4.70 1.01
CA GLY A 31 11.15 5.09 0.08
C GLY A 31 10.82 4.85 -1.39
N GLY A 32 9.56 4.57 -1.70
CA GLY A 32 9.10 4.25 -3.05
C GLY A 32 9.29 2.77 -3.42
N PHE A 33 9.04 2.48 -4.69
CA PHE A 33 9.22 1.16 -5.29
C PHE A 33 10.71 0.85 -5.50
N THR A 34 11.09 -0.42 -5.43
CA THR A 34 12.39 -0.86 -5.96
C THR A 34 12.39 -0.77 -7.50
N LYS A 35 13.54 -1.00 -8.13
CA LYS A 35 13.65 -1.15 -9.60
C LYS A 35 12.81 -2.30 -10.18
N PHE A 36 12.36 -3.23 -9.33
CA PHE A 36 11.51 -4.36 -9.73
C PHE A 36 10.07 -4.18 -9.28
N GLY A 37 9.75 -3.16 -8.49
CA GLY A 37 8.40 -2.94 -7.96
C GLY A 37 7.42 -2.45 -9.02
N SER A 38 6.20 -2.96 -8.97
CA SER A 38 5.13 -2.55 -9.88
C SER A 38 4.11 -1.64 -9.22
N ALA A 39 4.04 -0.39 -9.69
CA ALA A 39 3.04 0.58 -9.25
C ALA A 39 1.59 0.16 -9.56
N SER A 40 1.38 -0.72 -10.55
CA SER A 40 0.04 -1.25 -10.88
C SER A 40 -0.33 -2.54 -10.14
N ARG A 41 0.62 -3.16 -9.41
CA ARG A 41 0.40 -4.39 -8.64
C ARG A 41 0.60 -4.17 -7.15
N VAL A 42 -0.14 -3.21 -6.62
CA VAL A 42 -0.20 -2.95 -5.18
C VAL A 42 -1.52 -3.48 -4.63
N LYS A 43 -1.47 -4.06 -3.43
CA LYS A 43 -2.65 -4.55 -2.73
C LYS A 43 -2.57 -4.23 -1.24
N ILE A 44 -3.70 -3.85 -0.66
CA ILE A 44 -3.89 -3.72 0.78
C ILE A 44 -4.60 -4.98 1.26
N LEU A 45 -4.04 -5.63 2.27
CA LEU A 45 -4.72 -6.64 3.06
C LEU A 45 -5.23 -5.96 4.33
N ARG A 46 -6.56 -5.92 4.47
CA ARG A 46 -7.24 -5.28 5.59
C ARG A 46 -8.01 -6.32 6.39
N GLU A 47 -7.83 -6.36 7.71
CA GLU A 47 -8.54 -7.32 8.55
C GLU A 47 -10.06 -7.14 8.43
N LYS A 48 -10.77 -8.26 8.30
CA LYS A 48 -12.24 -8.26 8.29
C LYS A 48 -12.76 -7.96 9.70
N LYS A 49 -13.68 -7.00 9.80
CA LYS A 49 -14.30 -6.67 11.10
C LYS A 49 -15.14 -7.84 11.60
N GLY A 50 -14.76 -8.41 12.74
CA GLY A 50 -15.53 -9.46 13.42
C GLY A 50 -15.45 -10.84 12.78
N GLN A 51 -14.55 -11.06 11.82
CA GLN A 51 -14.33 -12.37 11.19
C GLN A 51 -12.82 -12.61 11.00
N PRO A 52 -12.34 -13.86 11.09
CA PRO A 52 -10.97 -14.18 10.72
C PRO A 52 -10.70 -13.90 9.23
N GLY A 53 -9.52 -13.38 8.92
CA GLY A 53 -9.02 -13.19 7.55
C GLY A 53 -8.96 -11.73 7.10
N TYR A 54 -8.64 -11.54 5.81
CA TYR A 54 -8.37 -10.23 5.22
C TYR A 54 -9.22 -9.99 3.97
N ASP A 55 -9.71 -8.76 3.82
CA ASP A 55 -10.15 -8.21 2.55
C ASP A 55 -8.93 -7.75 1.74
N THR A 56 -8.92 -8.07 0.44
CA THR A 56 -7.86 -7.64 -0.48
C THR A 56 -8.35 -6.49 -1.34
N ILE A 57 -7.76 -5.32 -1.18
CA ILE A 57 -8.06 -4.13 -1.98
C ILE A 57 -6.92 -3.93 -2.97
N LYS A 58 -7.19 -4.07 -4.26
CA LYS A 58 -6.20 -3.81 -5.32
C LYS A 58 -6.11 -2.31 -5.56
N VAL A 59 -4.89 -1.81 -5.70
CA VAL A 59 -4.62 -0.40 -5.92
C VAL A 59 -3.68 -0.24 -7.11
N ASN A 60 -4.05 0.66 -8.01
CA ASN A 60 -3.20 1.04 -9.12
C ASN A 60 -2.58 2.41 -8.84
N ILE A 61 -1.37 2.42 -8.29
CA ILE A 61 -0.65 3.65 -7.93
C ILE A 61 -0.28 4.46 -9.18
N LYS A 62 -0.07 3.80 -10.33
CA LYS A 62 0.18 4.50 -11.59
C LYS A 62 -1.00 5.40 -11.96
N ALA A 63 -2.24 4.91 -11.86
CA ALA A 63 -3.43 5.71 -12.14
C ALA A 63 -3.57 6.92 -11.21
N ILE A 64 -3.19 6.77 -9.94
CA ILE A 64 -3.17 7.89 -8.97
C ILE A 64 -2.17 8.96 -9.40
N MET A 65 -0.95 8.54 -9.76
CA MET A 65 0.12 9.46 -10.21
C MET A 65 -0.23 10.17 -11.51
N ASP A 66 -0.97 9.50 -12.41
CA ASP A 66 -1.42 10.04 -13.70
C ASP A 66 -2.64 10.99 -13.55
N GLY A 67 -3.10 11.27 -12.32
CA GLY A 67 -4.09 12.29 -12.04
C GLY A 67 -5.51 11.78 -11.76
N SER A 68 -5.68 10.50 -11.40
CA SER A 68 -6.94 9.94 -10.90
C SER A 68 -6.93 9.84 -9.36
N PRO A 69 -7.35 10.89 -8.61
CA PRO A 69 -7.17 10.94 -7.16
C PRO A 69 -8.14 10.02 -6.42
N THR A 70 -9.19 9.53 -7.09
CA THR A 70 -10.23 8.67 -6.51
C THR A 70 -9.68 7.33 -6.02
N ASP A 71 -8.52 6.92 -6.53
CA ASP A 71 -7.90 5.64 -6.19
C ASP A 71 -6.91 5.74 -5.03
N ASP A 72 -6.65 6.95 -4.49
CA ASP A 72 -5.76 7.16 -3.33
C ASP A 72 -6.47 6.81 -2.03
N ILE A 73 -6.44 5.52 -1.70
CA ILE A 73 -7.13 4.94 -0.56
C ILE A 73 -6.47 5.34 0.76
N LEU A 74 -7.31 5.73 1.73
CA LEU A 74 -6.89 5.93 3.13
C LEU A 74 -6.53 4.60 3.80
N ILE A 75 -5.39 4.61 4.49
CA ILE A 75 -4.89 3.48 5.24
C ILE A 75 -5.56 3.41 6.60
N GLN A 76 -5.84 2.18 7.03
CA GLN A 76 -6.38 1.88 8.35
C GLN A 76 -5.33 1.20 9.23
N ASN A 77 -5.53 1.31 10.54
CA ASN A 77 -4.65 0.67 11.50
C ASN A 77 -4.67 -0.84 11.31
N GLY A 78 -3.49 -1.46 11.19
CA GLY A 78 -3.35 -2.89 10.95
C GLY A 78 -3.28 -3.29 9.48
N ASP A 79 -3.48 -2.36 8.53
CA ASP A 79 -3.35 -2.66 7.11
C ASP A 79 -1.94 -3.18 6.76
N ILE A 80 -1.90 -4.15 5.85
CA ILE A 80 -0.67 -4.68 5.26
C ILE A 80 -0.66 -4.32 3.78
N ILE A 81 0.31 -3.49 3.38
CA ILE A 81 0.51 -3.07 2.00
C ILE A 81 1.54 -3.99 1.38
N VAL A 82 1.15 -4.66 0.30
CA VAL A 82 2.02 -5.57 -0.43
C VAL A 82 2.24 -5.03 -1.84
N VAL A 83 3.51 -4.85 -2.17
CA VAL A 83 3.96 -4.47 -3.51
C VAL A 83 4.57 -5.70 -4.17
N SER A 84 4.00 -6.10 -5.32
CA SER A 84 4.56 -7.20 -6.11
C SER A 84 5.58 -6.68 -7.12
N GLU A 85 6.41 -7.59 -7.63
CA GLU A 85 7.35 -7.32 -8.72
C GLU A 85 6.64 -6.78 -9.98
N GLY A 86 7.34 -6.39 -11.04
CA GLY A 86 6.81 -6.20 -12.38
C GLY A 86 6.83 -7.52 -13.16
N VAL A 87 5.88 -7.72 -14.07
CA VAL A 87 6.12 -8.66 -15.17
C VAL A 87 6.80 -7.83 -16.26
N PHE A 88 8.06 -8.12 -16.55
CA PHE A 88 8.81 -7.52 -17.65
C PHE A 88 8.43 -8.21 -18.97
#